data_AF-A0A831LGE4-F1
#
_entry.id   AF-A0A831LGE4-F1
#
_cell.length_a   1.000
_cell.length_b   1.000
_cell.length_c   1.000
_cell.angle_alpha   90.00
_cell.angle_beta   90.00
_cell.angle_gamma   90.00
#
_symmetry.space_group_name_H-M   'P 1'
#
loop_
_entity.id
_entity.type
_entity.pdbx_description
1 polymer ?
#
loop_
_entity_poly.entity_id
_entity_poly.type
_entity_poly.pdbx_seq_one_letter_code
_entity_poly.pdbx_strand_id
1 'polypeptide(L)'
;NRIEISNAGGLYGKARPENFPNENDYRNPALAEAAKNLGFVNGFNIGVKAALAALQKNSNPEPEFIKDQPTSFSVKIFKRT
;
A
#
# COMPACT_ATOMS: atom_id res chain seq x y z
N ASN A 1 17.24 10.39 0.20
CA ASN A 1 16.36 10.86 -0.89
C ASN A 1 15.17 9.95 -1.19
N ARG A 2 15.01 8.82 -0.50
CA ARG A 2 13.80 7.97 -0.61
C ARG A 2 13.59 7.16 0.66
N ILE A 3 12.37 6.67 0.86
CA ILE A 3 11.98 5.66 1.84
C ILE A 3 11.60 4.40 1.07
N GLU A 4 12.01 3.23 1.54
CA GLU A 4 11.57 1.94 1.00
C GLU A 4 10.85 1.15 2.09
N ILE A 5 9.71 0.57 1.73
CA ILE A 5 8.93 -0.30 2.60
C ILE A 5 8.82 -1.64 1.89
N SER A 6 9.30 -2.70 2.54
CA SER A 6 9.27 -4.06 2.02
C SER A 6 8.52 -4.97 2.98
N ASN A 7 7.59 -5.76 2.45
CA ASN A 7 6.80 -6.73 3.20
C ASN A 7 7.01 -8.13 2.61
N ALA A 8 7.07 -9.13 3.50
CA ALA A 8 7.12 -10.52 3.13
C ALA A 8 5.78 -11.01 2.58
N GLY A 9 5.83 -11.74 1.47
CA GLY A 9 4.68 -12.19 0.71
C GLY A 9 4.25 -11.16 -0.34
N GLY A 10 3.93 -11.63 -1.54
CA GLY A 10 3.37 -10.80 -2.60
C GLY A 10 1.95 -10.33 -2.30
N LEU A 11 1.32 -9.75 -3.32
CA LEU A 11 -0.11 -9.42 -3.30
C LEU A 11 -0.94 -10.64 -2.90
N TYR A 12 -2.05 -10.40 -2.19
CA TYR A 12 -2.83 -11.44 -1.51
C TYR A 12 -4.30 -11.42 -1.91
N GLY A 13 -4.91 -12.61 -1.91
CA GLY A 13 -6.33 -12.80 -2.20
C GLY A 13 -6.68 -12.29 -3.60
N LYS A 14 -7.59 -11.32 -3.67
CA LYS A 14 -8.03 -10.70 -4.93
C LYS A 14 -7.05 -9.68 -5.51
N ALA A 15 -6.07 -9.22 -4.73
CA ALA A 15 -5.07 -8.26 -5.20
C ALA A 15 -4.13 -8.91 -6.23
N ARG A 16 -3.97 -8.26 -7.37
CA ARG A 16 -3.16 -8.70 -8.50
C ARG A 16 -2.39 -7.50 -9.08
N PRO A 17 -1.22 -7.70 -9.72
CA PRO A 17 -0.45 -6.60 -10.30
C PRO A 17 -1.26 -5.67 -11.22
N GLU A 18 -2.19 -6.25 -11.97
CA GLU A 18 -3.07 -5.58 -12.94
C GLU A 18 -4.21 -4.76 -12.31
N ASN A 19 -4.63 -5.07 -11.07
CA ASN A 19 -5.77 -4.41 -10.42
C ASN A 19 -5.39 -3.59 -9.18
N PHE A 20 -4.19 -3.77 -8.63
CA PHE A 20 -3.69 -2.98 -7.52
C PHE A 20 -3.55 -1.49 -7.91
N PRO A 21 -3.97 -0.53 -7.06
CA PRO A 21 -4.47 -0.68 -5.68
C PRO A 21 -6.01 -0.68 -5.56
N ASN A 22 -6.75 -0.95 -6.64
CA ASN A 22 -8.21 -0.85 -6.63
C ASN A 22 -8.91 -2.09 -6.04
N GLU A 23 -8.24 -3.24 -6.05
CA GLU A 23 -8.69 -4.47 -5.42
C GLU A 23 -7.70 -4.91 -4.33
N ASN A 24 -8.22 -5.47 -3.24
CA ASN A 24 -7.43 -5.93 -2.11
C ASN A 24 -8.14 -7.01 -1.30
N ASP A 25 -7.36 -7.68 -0.47
CA ASP A 25 -7.81 -8.66 0.50
C ASP A 25 -6.89 -8.62 1.73
N TYR A 26 -7.35 -9.17 2.86
CA TYR A 26 -6.63 -9.10 4.13
C TYR A 26 -6.12 -10.48 4.54
N ARG A 27 -4.78 -10.61 4.68
CA ARG A 27 -4.14 -11.86 5.16
C ARG A 27 -4.59 -12.30 6.54
N ASN A 28 -4.87 -11.33 7.41
CA ASN A 28 -5.37 -11.59 8.75
C ASN A 28 -6.57 -10.66 9.02
N PRO A 29 -7.80 -11.17 8.80
CA PRO A 29 -9.01 -10.39 9.02
C PRO A 29 -9.15 -9.88 10.46
N ALA A 30 -8.77 -10.66 11.47
CA ALA A 30 -8.87 -10.27 12.86
C ALA A 30 -7.93 -9.09 13.21
N LEU A 31 -6.69 -9.09 12.70
CA LEU A 31 -5.78 -7.95 12.86
C LEU A 31 -6.27 -6.72 12.11
N ALA A 32 -6.81 -6.88 10.90
CA ALA A 32 -7.36 -5.77 10.12
C ALA A 32 -8.57 -5.13 10.84
N GLU A 33 -9.45 -5.95 11.40
CA GLU A 33 -10.59 -5.50 12.19
C GLU A 33 -10.15 -4.78 13.47
N ALA A 34 -9.21 -5.35 14.22
CA ALA A 34 -8.66 -4.72 15.41
C ALA A 34 -8.00 -3.37 15.11
N ALA A 35 -7.17 -3.29 14.07
CA ALA A 35 -6.50 -2.05 13.66
C ALA A 35 -7.51 -0.97 13.25
N LYS A 36 -8.61 -1.36 12.59
CA LYS A 36 -9.71 -0.46 12.23
C LYS A 36 -10.43 0.04 13.48
N ASN A 37 -10.81 -0.86 14.39
CA ASN A 37 -11.55 -0.51 15.61
C ASN A 37 -10.73 0.38 16.56
N LEU A 38 -9.40 0.24 16.56
CA LEU A 38 -8.48 1.08 17.33
C LEU A 38 -8.12 2.40 16.61
N GLY A 39 -8.59 2.63 15.37
CA GLY A 39 -8.36 3.86 14.63
C GLY A 39 -6.97 3.99 13.99
N PHE A 40 -6.19 2.90 13.89
CA PHE A 40 -4.87 2.92 13.26
C PHE A 40 -4.92 2.90 11.73
N VAL A 41 -5.99 2.37 11.15
CA VAL A 41 -6.16 2.28 9.69
C VAL A 41 -7.53 2.80 9.27
N ASN A 42 -7.58 3.35 8.07
CA ASN A 42 -8.82 3.75 7.43
C ASN A 42 -9.62 2.52 6.96
N GLY A 43 -10.95 2.62 6.94
CA GLY A 43 -11.80 1.64 6.26
C GLY A 43 -11.77 1.79 4.73
N PHE A 44 -12.24 0.76 4.01
CA PHE A 44 -12.65 0.84 2.59
C PHE A 44 -11.56 1.04 1.52
N ASN A 45 -10.40 0.40 1.66
CA ASN A 45 -9.41 0.31 0.55
C ASN A 45 -8.87 1.67 0.07
N ILE A 46 -9.03 2.73 0.88
CA ILE A 46 -8.63 4.09 0.52
C ILE A 46 -7.19 4.43 0.90
N GLY A 47 -6.54 3.62 1.75
CA GLY A 47 -5.24 3.96 2.34
C GLY A 47 -4.16 4.29 1.31
N VAL A 48 -4.01 3.45 0.28
CA VAL A 48 -3.04 3.69 -0.80
C VAL A 48 -3.43 4.93 -1.61
N LYS A 49 -4.71 5.10 -1.98
CA LYS A 49 -5.18 6.27 -2.73
C LYS A 49 -4.95 7.58 -1.96
N ALA A 50 -5.21 7.58 -0.66
CA ALA A 50 -4.97 8.72 0.22
C ALA A 50 -3.47 9.06 0.32
N ALA A 51 -2.61 8.04 0.41
CA ALA A 51 -1.16 8.23 0.41
C ALA A 51 -0.67 8.85 -0.91
N LEU A 52 -1.16 8.36 -2.06
CA LEU A 52 -0.83 8.93 -3.38
C LEU A 52 -1.28 10.40 -3.49
N ALA A 53 -2.51 10.70 -3.07
CA ALA A 53 -3.01 12.08 -3.05
C ALA A 53 -2.18 13.00 -2.15
N ALA A 54 -1.71 12.50 -1.00
CA ALA A 54 -0.84 13.26 -0.10
C ALA A 54 0.55 13.51 -0.71
N LEU A 55 1.13 12.53 -1.39
CA LEU A 55 2.40 12.68 -2.09
C LEU A 55 2.29 13.74 -3.20
N GLN A 56 1.24 13.66 -4.01
CA GLN A 56 0.95 14.61 -5.08
C GLN A 56 0.75 16.03 -4.53
N LYS A 57 -0.05 16.18 -3.46
CA LYS A 57 -0.27 17.48 -2.79
C LYS A 57 1.03 18.11 -2.28
N ASN A 58 1.99 17.29 -1.86
CA ASN A 58 3.29 17.74 -1.40
C ASN A 58 4.35 17.81 -2.52
N SER A 59 3.92 17.65 -3.78
CA SER A 59 4.77 17.69 -4.99
C SER A 59 5.90 16.65 -4.99
N ASN A 60 5.69 15.50 -4.34
CA ASN A 60 6.62 14.39 -4.44
C ASN A 60 6.36 13.59 -5.72
N PRO A 61 7.38 12.91 -6.26
CA PRO A 61 7.20 11.97 -7.36
C PRO A 61 6.24 10.84 -6.98
N GLU A 62 5.61 10.25 -7.99
CA GLU A 62 4.84 9.02 -7.83
C GLU A 62 5.73 7.90 -7.24
N PRO A 63 5.22 7.12 -6.28
CA PRO A 63 5.99 6.01 -5.72
C PRO A 63 6.08 4.83 -6.70
N GLU A 64 7.16 4.08 -6.59
CA GLU A 64 7.40 2.87 -7.39
C GLU A 64 6.91 1.64 -6.60
N PHE A 65 5.84 0.98 -7.06
CA PHE A 65 5.37 -0.28 -6.50
C PHE A 65 5.99 -1.48 -7.21
N ILE A 66 6.61 -2.36 -6.44
CA ILE A 66 7.18 -3.62 -6.90
C ILE A 66 6.22 -4.73 -6.46
N LYS A 67 5.42 -5.21 -7.41
CA LYS A 67 4.19 -5.98 -7.16
C LYS A 67 4.13 -7.33 -7.86
N ASP A 68 5.09 -7.60 -8.73
CA ASP A 68 5.26 -8.79 -9.56
C ASP A 68 6.12 -9.88 -8.89
N GLN A 69 6.54 -9.66 -7.65
CA GLN A 69 7.33 -10.64 -6.90
C GLN A 69 6.42 -11.63 -6.14
N PRO A 70 6.66 -12.95 -6.22
CA PRO A 70 5.84 -13.94 -5.51
C PRO A 70 5.97 -13.84 -3.98
N THR A 71 7.17 -13.56 -3.50
CA THR A 71 7.54 -13.65 -2.09
C THR A 71 7.68 -12.30 -1.40
N SER A 72 7.44 -11.19 -2.11
CA SER A 72 7.52 -9.86 -1.51
C SER A 72 6.59 -8.87 -2.20
N PHE A 73 6.22 -7.84 -1.45
CA PHE A 73 5.62 -6.63 -1.99
C PHE A 73 6.38 -5.44 -1.42
N SER A 74 6.80 -4.53 -2.29
CA SER A 74 7.60 -3.38 -1.86
C SER A 74 7.14 -2.09 -2.53
N VAL A 75 7.37 -0.96 -1.86
CA VAL A 75 7.16 0.38 -2.42
C VAL A 75 8.35 1.27 -2.13
N LYS A 76 8.78 2.04 -3.13
CA LYS A 76 9.78 3.10 -2.98
C LYS A 76 9.09 4.46 -3.09
N ILE A 77 9.33 5.33 -2.11
CA ILE A 77 8.74 6.67 -2.02
C ILE A 77 9.87 7.69 -2.10
N PHE A 78 9.82 8.60 -3.07
CA PHE A 78 10.88 9.56 -3.33
C PHE A 78 10.58 10.91 -2.71
N LYS A 79 11.61 11.61 -2.23
CA LYS A 79 11.50 13.00 -1.80
C LYS A 79 11.41 13.89 -3.05
N ARG A 80 10.56 14.92 -3.03
CA ARG A 80 10.58 16.01 -4.03
C ARG A 80 11.99 16.58 -4.18
N THR A 81 12.37 16.84 -5.42
CA THR A 81 13.64 17.50 -5.76
C THR A 81 13.64 18.95 -5.32
#